data_AF-A0A9W5U1U5-F1
#
_entry.id   AF-A0A9W5U1U5-F1
#
_cell.length_a   1.000
_cell.length_b   1.000
_cell.length_c   1.000
_cell.angle_alpha   90.00
_cell.angle_beta   90.00
_cell.angle_gamma   90.00
#
_symmetry.space_group_name_H-M   'P 1'
#
loop_
_entity.id
_entity.type
_entity.pdbx_description
1 polymer ?
#
loop_
_entity_poly.entity_id
_entity_poly.type
_entity_poly.pdbx_seq_one_letter_code
_entity_poly.pdbx_strand_id
1 'polypeptide(L)'
;MLFLKQDKERSEKELDCYGYCLDQGIVHFLNTEFGKAAAYHENIARSLWELQRMKNSKEMDDQAWMMLKQIEAQQQQEELLNKLRSRL
;
A
#
# COMPACT_ATOMS: atom_id res chain seq x y z
N MET A 1 3.01 -4.89 -7.46
CA MET A 1 3.76 -4.63 -6.20
C MET A 1 2.78 -4.03 -5.20
N LEU A 2 2.69 -4.56 -3.98
CA LEU A 2 1.63 -4.20 -3.01
C LEU A 2 1.77 -2.78 -2.42
N PHE A 3 3.00 -2.26 -2.36
CA PHE A 3 3.33 -0.94 -1.82
C PHE A 3 4.12 -0.12 -2.84
N LEU A 4 4.20 1.20 -2.60
CA LEU A 4 5.07 2.08 -3.38
C LEU A 4 6.53 1.78 -3.08
N LYS A 5 7.42 2.07 -4.04
CA LYS A 5 8.86 1.84 -3.87
C LYS A 5 9.44 2.58 -2.66
N GLN A 6 8.96 3.80 -2.41
CA GLN A 6 9.36 4.62 -1.27
C GLN A 6 8.92 4.03 0.08
N ASP A 7 7.85 3.24 0.09
CA ASP A 7 7.30 2.64 1.31
C ASP A 7 7.89 1.26 1.61
N LYS A 8 8.78 0.73 0.74
CA LYS A 8 9.30 -0.64 0.87
C LYS A 8 9.89 -0.91 2.25
N GLU A 9 10.89 -0.13 2.68
CA GLU A 9 11.57 -0.34 3.96
C GLU A 9 10.60 -0.22 5.14
N ARG A 10 9.66 0.75 5.09
CA ARG A 10 8.65 0.92 6.13
C ARG A 10 7.69 -0.26 6.18
N SER A 11 7.24 -0.76 5.02
CA SER A 11 6.35 -1.92 4.93
C SER A 11 7.00 -3.18 5.49
N GLU A 12 8.30 -3.39 5.22
CA GLU A 12 9.07 -4.50 5.78
C GLU A 12 9.12 -4.41 7.32
N LYS A 13 9.43 -3.22 7.88
CA LYS A 13 9.43 -3.01 9.34
C LYS A 13 8.07 -3.27 9.99
N GLU A 14 6.97 -2.87 9.36
CA GLU A 14 5.63 -3.13 9.92
C GLU A 14 5.22 -4.60 9.80
N LEU A 15 5.65 -5.31 8.76
CA LEU A 15 5.46 -6.75 8.64
C LEU A 15 6.26 -7.52 9.71
N ASP A 16 7.51 -7.14 9.93
CA ASP A 16 8.36 -7.71 10.98
C ASP A 16 7.78 -7.43 12.38
N CYS A 17 7.30 -6.21 12.61
CA CYS A 17 6.65 -5.83 13.86
C CYS A 17 5.38 -6.65 14.10
N TYR A 18 4.55 -6.86 13.07
CA TYR A 18 3.37 -7.71 13.15
C TYR A 18 3.74 -9.14 13.56
N GLY A 19 4.71 -9.75 12.88
CA GLY A 19 5.15 -11.12 13.18
C GLY A 19 5.68 -11.26 14.61
N TYR A 20 6.58 -10.38 15.00
CA TYR A 20 7.15 -10.37 16.36
C TYR A 20 6.07 -10.19 17.43
N CYS A 21 5.15 -9.23 17.25
CA CYS A 21 4.11 -8.97 18.25
C CYS A 21 3.10 -10.12 18.32
N LEU A 22 2.81 -10.80 17.20
CA LEU A 22 1.96 -11.98 17.20
C LEU A 22 2.57 -13.10 18.04
N ASP A 23 3.84 -13.41 17.82
CA ASP A 23 4.55 -14.47 18.56
C ASP A 23 4.59 -14.15 20.06
N GLN A 24 4.99 -12.93 20.43
CA GLN A 24 5.04 -12.52 21.83
C GLN A 24 3.65 -12.45 22.49
N GLY A 25 2.65 -11.96 21.75
CA GLY A 25 1.26 -11.91 22.21
C GLY A 25 0.73 -13.29 22.59
N ILE A 26 0.98 -14.29 21.73
CA ILE A 26 0.63 -15.70 21.98
C ILE A 26 1.35 -16.24 23.21
N VAL A 27 2.68 -16.03 23.32
CA VAL A 27 3.47 -16.50 24.46
C VAL A 27 2.93 -15.95 25.78
N HIS A 28 2.69 -14.63 25.86
CA HIS A 28 2.18 -14.01 27.07
C HIS A 28 0.74 -14.43 27.39
N PHE A 29 -0.10 -14.63 26.38
CA PHE A 29 -1.46 -15.12 26.56
C PHE A 29 -1.47 -16.52 27.18
N LEU A 30 -0.66 -17.44 26.65
CA LEU A 30 -0.54 -18.82 27.16
C LEU A 30 0.00 -18.86 28.60
N ASN A 31 0.84 -17.90 28.98
CA ASN A 31 1.35 -17.74 30.34
C ASN A 31 0.40 -16.98 31.27
N THR A 32 -0.83 -16.69 30.86
CA THR A 32 -1.84 -15.90 31.61
C THR A 32 -1.40 -14.46 31.92
N GLU A 33 -0.40 -13.93 31.22
CA GLU A 33 0.10 -12.56 31.33
C GLU A 33 -0.71 -11.61 30.44
N PHE A 34 -2.02 -11.53 30.68
CA PHE A 34 -2.97 -10.88 29.76
C PHE A 34 -2.67 -9.40 29.47
N GLY A 35 -2.17 -8.64 30.45
CA GLY A 35 -1.79 -7.24 30.24
C GLY A 35 -0.66 -7.07 29.23
N LYS A 36 0.33 -7.98 29.24
CA LYS A 36 1.42 -7.98 28.25
C LYS A 36 0.90 -8.42 26.88
N ALA A 37 0.08 -9.46 26.83
CA ALA A 37 -0.54 -9.92 25.59
C ALA A 37 -1.38 -8.80 24.93
N ALA A 38 -2.15 -8.04 25.71
CA ALA A 38 -2.92 -6.91 25.22
C ALA A 38 -2.03 -5.82 24.59
N ALA A 39 -0.92 -5.46 25.23
CA ALA A 39 0.03 -4.49 24.68
C ALA A 39 0.63 -4.95 23.33
N TYR A 40 0.90 -6.24 23.15
CA TYR A 40 1.33 -6.78 21.86
C TYR A 40 0.21 -6.73 20.81
N HIS A 41 -1.02 -7.05 21.16
CA HIS A 41 -2.16 -6.96 20.25
C HIS A 41 -2.47 -5.52 19.81
N GLU A 42 -2.27 -4.53 20.67
CA GLU A 42 -2.36 -3.10 20.30
C GLU A 42 -1.32 -2.73 19.23
N ASN A 43 -0.08 -3.23 19.38
CA ASN A 43 0.97 -3.03 18.38
C ASN A 43 0.68 -3.75 17.07
N ILE A 44 0.11 -4.95 17.11
CA ILE A 44 -0.39 -5.66 15.92
C ILE A 44 -1.41 -4.79 15.20
N ALA A 45 -2.41 -4.27 15.90
CA ALA A 45 -3.44 -3.43 15.32
C ALA A 45 -2.80 -2.20 14.63
N ARG A 46 -1.89 -1.50 15.31
CA ARG A 46 -1.15 -0.36 14.76
C ARG A 46 -0.41 -0.72 13.46
N SER A 47 0.35 -1.82 13.44
CA SER A 47 1.08 -2.24 12.23
C SER A 47 0.14 -2.56 11.07
N LEU A 48 -0.99 -3.23 11.34
CA LEU A 48 -2.00 -3.49 10.31
C LEU A 48 -2.60 -2.20 9.73
N TRP A 49 -2.90 -1.21 10.57
CA TRP A 49 -3.38 0.11 10.11
C TRP A 49 -2.37 0.80 9.20
N GLU A 50 -1.08 0.78 9.55
CA GLU A 50 -0.04 1.38 8.72
C GLU A 50 0.15 0.65 7.38
N LEU A 51 0.13 -0.69 7.38
CA LEU A 51 0.17 -1.49 6.16
C LEU A 51 -1.02 -1.19 5.25
N GLN A 52 -2.23 -1.10 5.82
CA GLN A 52 -3.42 -0.75 5.05
C GLN A 52 -3.33 0.68 4.48
N ARG A 53 -2.79 1.64 5.25
CA ARG A 53 -2.58 3.02 4.76
C ARG A 53 -1.63 3.05 3.56
N MET A 54 -0.51 2.32 3.62
CA MET A 54 0.44 2.21 2.51
C MET A 54 -0.16 1.51 1.29
N LYS A 55 -0.97 0.45 1.50
CA LYS A 55 -1.72 -0.21 0.43
C LYS A 55 -2.69 0.76 -0.27
N ASN A 56 -3.46 1.53 0.49
CA ASN A 56 -4.38 2.53 -0.07
C ASN A 56 -3.63 3.59 -0.88
N SER A 57 -2.48 4.06 -0.39
CA SER A 57 -1.65 5.01 -1.13
C SER A 57 -1.18 4.44 -2.47
N LYS A 58 -0.83 3.15 -2.51
CA LYS A 58 -0.44 2.47 -3.75
C LYS A 58 -1.59 2.35 -4.73
N GLU A 59 -2.78 1.99 -4.25
CA GLU A 59 -3.99 1.89 -5.07
C GLU A 59 -4.38 3.23 -5.69
N MET A 60 -4.26 4.33 -4.92
CA MET A 60 -4.48 5.68 -5.43
C MET A 60 -3.47 6.09 -6.50
N ASP A 61 -2.18 5.78 -6.29
CA ASP A 61 -1.12 6.04 -7.26
C ASP A 61 -1.35 5.27 -8.57
N ASP A 62 -1.74 4.00 -8.49
CA ASP A 62 -2.08 3.20 -9.67
C ASP A 62 -3.27 3.77 -10.45
N GLN A 63 -4.31 4.22 -9.75
CA GLN A 63 -5.47 4.84 -10.38
C GLN A 63 -5.09 6.13 -11.09
N ALA A 64 -4.29 6.99 -10.44
CA ALA A 64 -3.81 8.24 -11.03
C ALA A 64 -2.94 7.98 -12.27
N TRP A 65 -2.05 6.99 -12.20
CA TRP A 65 -1.21 6.59 -13.32
C TRP A 65 -2.05 6.09 -14.50
N MET A 66 -3.06 5.26 -14.26
CA MET A 66 -3.97 4.78 -15.32
C MET A 66 -4.73 5.94 -15.98
N MET A 67 -5.25 6.89 -15.20
CA MET A 67 -5.93 8.07 -15.75
C MET A 67 -4.99 8.91 -16.62
N LEU A 68 -3.75 9.13 -16.17
CA LEU A 68 -2.76 9.84 -16.95
C LEU A 68 -2.49 9.16 -18.30
N LYS A 69 -2.35 7.83 -18.30
CA LYS A 69 -2.13 7.07 -19.55
C LYS A 69 -3.30 7.16 -20.52
N GLN A 70 -4.53 7.21 -20.01
CA GLN A 70 -5.71 7.42 -20.85
C GLN A 70 -5.72 8.81 -21.49
N ILE A 71 -5.38 9.85 -20.73
CA ILE A 71 -5.28 11.22 -21.25
C ILE A 71 -4.18 11.32 -22.30
N GLU A 72 -2.99 10.76 -22.05
CA GLU A 72 -1.89 10.74 -23.02
C GLU A 72 -2.30 10.03 -24.32
N ALA A 73 -3.00 8.91 -24.22
CA ALA A 73 -3.48 8.17 -25.39
C ALA A 73 -4.52 8.97 -26.20
N GLN A 74 -5.45 9.65 -25.51
CA GLN A 74 -6.44 10.51 -26.16
C GLN A 74 -5.76 11.67 -26.90
N GLN A 75 -4.80 12.35 -26.27
CA GLN A 75 -4.04 13.43 -26.90
C GLN A 75 -3.28 12.95 -28.14
N GLN A 76 -2.62 11.80 -28.07
CA GLN A 76 -1.93 11.22 -29.23
C GLN A 76 -2.90 10.89 -30.36
N GLN A 77 -4.08 10.36 -30.05
CA GLN A 77 -5.10 10.07 -31.05
C GLN A 77 -5.63 11.36 -31.71
N GLU A 78 -5.91 12.40 -30.93
CA GLU A 78 -6.34 13.70 -31.44
C GLU A 78 -5.29 14.34 -32.35
N GLU A 79 -4.01 14.30 -31.95
CA GLU A 79 -2.91 14.79 -32.78
C GLU A 79 -2.81 14.06 -34.12
N LEU A 80 -2.95 12.73 -34.12
CA LEU A 80 -2.94 11.92 -35.34
C LEU A 80 -4.13 12.27 -36.25
N LEU A 81 -5.33 12.41 -35.70
CA LEU A 81 -6.52 12.80 -36.45
C LEU A 81 -6.36 14.20 -37.06
N ASN A 82 -5.79 15.15 -36.32
CA ASN A 82 -5.53 16.50 -36.83
C ASN A 82 -4.51 16.48 -37.98
N LYS A 83 -3.43 15.71 -37.86
CA LYS A 83 -2.43 15.53 -38.93
C LYS A 83 -3.02 14.88 -40.19
N LEU A 84 -3.97 13.96 -40.05
CA LEU A 84 -4.67 13.36 -41.18
C LEU A 84 -5.60 14.36 -41.86
N ARG A 85 -6.36 15.14 -41.07
CA ARG A 85 -7.26 16.18 -41.60
C ARG A 85 -6.52 17.28 -42.34
N SER A 86 -5.32 17.67 -41.89
CA SER A 86 -4.52 18.70 -42.57
C SER A 86 -3.88 18.22 -43.88
N ARG A 87 -4.00 16.94 -44.24
CA ARG A 87 -3.46 16.35 -45.48
C ARG A 87 -4.53 16.07 -46.54
N LEU A 88 -5.81 16.26 -46.20
CA LEU A 88 -6.95 16.22 -47.10
C LEU A 88 -7.29 17.65 -47.55
#